data_AF-F9Q085-F1
#
_entry.id   AF-F9Q085-F1
#
_cell.length_a   1.000
_cell.length_b   1.000
_cell.length_c   1.000
_cell.angle_alpha   90.00
_cell.angle_beta   90.00
_cell.angle_gamma   90.00
#
_symmetry.space_group_name_H-M   'P 1'
#
loop_
_entity.id
_entity.type
_entity.pdbx_description
1 polymer ?
#
loop_
_entity_poly.entity_id
_entity_poly.type
_entity_poly.pdbx_seq_one_letter_code
_entity_poly.pdbx_strand_id
1 'polypeptide(L)' 'MIDRSYLPFQSARDYQDPGMQKWMGFFLSEHTSSLGEEKIVLIFRRI' A
#
# COMPACT_ATOMS: atom_id res chain seq x y z
N MET A 1 7.32 5.67 -10.41
CA MET A 1 6.52 4.89 -11.38
C MET A 1 7.48 4.29 -12.40
N ILE A 2 7.28 3.03 -12.79
CA ILE A 2 8.10 2.40 -13.84
C ILE A 2 7.73 3.03 -15.19
N ASP A 3 8.71 3.36 -16.02
CA ASP A 3 8.44 3.79 -17.40
C ASP A 3 8.03 2.57 -18.24
N ARG A 4 6.92 2.68 -18.96
CA ARG A 4 6.37 1.63 -19.83
C ARG A 4 6.26 2.08 -21.28
N SER A 5 6.92 3.17 -21.65
CA SER A 5 6.94 3.75 -22.99
C SER A 5 7.36 2.75 -24.08
N TYR A 6 8.09 1.69 -23.71
CA TYR A 6 8.52 0.60 -24.59
C TYR A 6 7.39 -0.35 -25.03
N LEU A 7 6.19 -0.28 -24.43
CA LEU A 7 5.07 -1.15 -24.80
C LEU A 7 4.32 -0.60 -26.03
N PRO A 8 4.06 -1.43 -27.04
CA PRO A 8 3.48 -0.99 -28.32
C PRO A 8 2.02 -0.52 -28.20
N PHE A 9 1.25 -1.09 -27.27
CA PHE A 9 -0.18 -0.78 -27.11
C PHE A 9 -0.43 0.14 -25.92
N GLN A 10 -1.27 1.16 -26.11
CA GLN A 10 -1.66 2.11 -25.06
C GLN A 10 -2.36 1.40 -23.89
N SER A 11 -3.22 0.42 -24.17
CA SER A 11 -3.90 -0.38 -23.16
C SER A 11 -2.94 -1.13 -22.23
N ALA A 12 -1.78 -1.57 -22.73
CA ALA A 12 -0.76 -2.25 -21.92
C ALA A 12 0.03 -1.26 -21.04
N ARG A 13 0.20 -0.02 -21.51
CA ARG A 13 0.83 1.06 -20.73
C ARG A 13 -0.05 1.50 -19.58
N ASP A 14 -1.34 1.66 -19.86
CA ASP A 14 -2.34 2.15 -18.90
C ASP A 14 -2.89 1.02 -17.99
N TYR A 15 -2.55 -0.24 -18.26
CA TYR A 15 -3.01 -1.36 -17.47
C TYR A 15 -2.57 -1.23 -16.00
N GLN A 16 -3.55 -1.05 -15.12
CA GLN A 16 -3.40 -1.22 -13.68
C GLN A 16 -3.96 -2.57 -13.30
N ASP A 17 -3.10 -3.46 -12.82
CA ASP A 17 -3.51 -4.76 -12.33
C ASP A 17 -4.41 -4.57 -11.08
N PRO A 18 -5.71 -4.95 -11.16
CA PRO A 18 -6.64 -4.75 -10.05
C PRO A 18 -6.29 -5.62 -8.83
N GLY A 19 -5.59 -6.73 -9.05
CA GLY A 19 -5.06 -7.57 -7.98
C GLY A 19 -4.01 -6.81 -7.18
N MET A 20 -3.02 -6.24 -7.85
CA MET A 20 -1.95 -5.45 -7.25
C MET A 20 -2.47 -4.22 -6.51
N GLN A 21 -3.57 -3.59 -6.96
CA GLN A 21 -4.22 -2.52 -6.19
C GLN A 21 -4.80 -3.01 -4.86
N LYS A 22 -5.47 -4.18 -4.85
CA LYS A 22 -6.02 -4.77 -3.62
C LYS A 22 -4.92 -5.24 -2.67
N TRP A 23 -3.89 -5.90 -3.20
CA TRP A 23 -2.75 -6.37 -2.40
C TRP A 23 -1.93 -5.20 -1.82
N MET A 24 -1.77 -4.11 -2.58
CA MET A 24 -1.21 -2.85 -2.05
C MET A 24 -2.02 -2.30 -0.88
N GLY A 25 -3.35 -2.25 -1.01
CA GLY A 25 -4.23 -1.76 0.07
C GLY A 25 -4.15 -2.64 1.32
N PHE A 26 -4.15 -3.96 1.15
CA PHE A 26 -4.00 -4.93 2.23
C PHE A 26 -2.63 -4.81 2.93
N PHE A 27 -1.54 -4.83 2.17
CA PHE A 27 -0.17 -4.68 2.68
C PHE A 27 0.02 -3.38 3.48
N LEU A 28 -0.52 -2.26 2.97
CA LEU A 28 -0.49 -1.00 3.68
C LEU A 28 -1.35 -1.03 4.95
N SER A 29 -2.52 -1.67 4.93
CA SER A 29 -3.37 -1.78 6.13
C SER A 29 -2.72 -2.61 7.24
N GLU A 30 -2.06 -3.72 6.92
CA GLU A 30 -1.37 -4.56 7.90
C GLU A 30 -0.18 -3.82 8.53
N HIS A 31 0.66 -3.16 7.72
CA HIS A 31 1.87 -2.51 8.22
C HIS A 31 1.63 -1.13 8.84
N THR A 32 0.59 -0.40 8.45
CA THR A 32 0.22 0.87 9.13
C THR A 32 -0.44 0.62 10.49
N SER A 33 -1.15 -0.50 10.65
CA SER A 33 -1.73 -0.91 11.94
C SER A 33 -0.64 -1.12 13.01
N SER A 34 0.51 -1.71 12.64
CA SER A 34 1.65 -1.88 13.55
C SER A 34 2.21 -0.55 14.10
N LEU A 35 2.19 0.53 13.30
CA LEU A 35 2.66 1.86 13.73
C LEU A 35 1.66 2.60 14.64
N GLY A 36 0.38 2.21 14.62
CA GLY A 36 -0.66 2.77 15.49
C GLY A 36 -0.68 2.16 16.89
N GLU A 37 -0.40 0.87 16.99
CA GLU A 37 -0.40 0.12 18.26
C GLU A 37 0.71 0.59 19.22
N GLU A 38 1.88 0.99 18.71
CA GLU A 38 3.00 1.48 19.53
C GLU A 38 2.67 2.78 20.29
N LYS A 39 1.74 3.60 19.79
CA LYS A 39 1.35 4.87 20.44
C LYS A 39 0.36 4.69 21.59
N ILE A 40 -0.42 3.61 21.58
CA ILE A 40 -1.47 3.37 22.59
C ILE A 40 -0.87 2.89 23.91
N VAL A 41 0.22 2.12 23.86
CA VAL A 41 0.88 1.55 25.05
C VAL A 41 1.48 2.63 25.97
N LEU A 42 1.91 3.78 25.42
CA LEU A 42 2.48 4.88 26.22
C LEU A 42 1.42 5.70 26.97
N ILE A 43 0.17 5.73 26.50
CA ILE A 43 -0.93 6.47 27.17
C ILE A 43 -1.45 5.68 28.37
N PHE A 44 -1.47 4.35 28.31
CA PHE A 44 -2.00 3.48 29.37
C PHE A 44 -1.07 3.27 30.57
N ARG A 45 0.21 3.66 30.50
CA ARG A 45 1.19 3.51 31.60
C ARG A 45 1.34 4.74 32.50
N ARG A 46 0.44 5.73 32.36
CA ARG A 46 0.56 7.03 33.04
C ARG A 46 -0.71 7.45 33.82
N ILE A 47 -1.58 6.48 34.10
CA ILE A 47 -2.71 6.56 35.06
C ILE A 47 -2.47 5.47 36.10
#